data_AF-A0A0V1I8E2-F1
#
_entry.id   AF-A0A0V1I8E2-F1
#
_cell.length_a   1.000
_cell.length_b   1.000
_cell.length_c   1.000
_cell.angle_alpha   90.00
_cell.angle_beta   90.00
_cell.angle_gamma   90.00
#
_symmetry.space_group_name_H-M   'P 1'
#
loop_
_entity.id
_entity.type
_entity.pdbx_description
1 polymer ?
#
loop_
_entity_poly.entity_id
_entity_poly.type
_entity_poly.pdbx_seq_one_letter_code
_entity_poly.pdbx_strand_id
1 'polypeptide(L)' 'LTNWAVSDPGNIFCHIDRPYAKNQTFESAMAVCIDQADIFARFNDIAAQVENCPQ' A
#
# COMPACT_ATOMS: atom_id res chain seq x y z
N LEU A 1 11.08 -4.83 1.54
CA LEU A 1 11.06 -3.35 1.41
C LEU A 1 9.82 -3.02 0.60
N THR A 2 8.98 -2.12 1.08
CA THR A 2 7.74 -1.72 0.40
C THR A 2 7.79 -0.22 0.13
N ASN A 3 7.45 0.18 -1.10
CA ASN A 3 7.40 1.57 -1.54
C ASN A 3 5.96 2.05 -1.67
N TRP A 4 5.04 1.42 -0.94
CA TRP A 4 3.63 1.75 -0.97
C TRP A 4 3.08 1.76 0.45
N ALA A 5 2.09 2.61 0.68
CA ALA A 5 1.38 2.73 1.93
C ALA A 5 -0.11 2.88 1.64
N VAL A 6 -0.92 2.36 2.54
CA VAL A 6 -2.38 2.47 2.51
C VAL A 6 -2.82 3.06 3.85
N SER A 7 -3.69 4.06 3.80
CA SER A 7 -4.28 4.61 5.03
C SER A 7 -5.20 3.59 5.69
N ASP A 8 -5.48 3.74 6.98
CA ASP A 8 -6.66 3.14 7.62
C ASP A 8 -7.71 4.26 7.66
N PRO A 9 -8.86 4.18 6.93
CA PRO A 9 -9.65 2.99 6.55
C PRO A 9 -9.47 2.41 5.13
N GLY A 10 -8.43 2.77 4.38
CA GLY A 10 -8.07 2.14 3.11
C GLY A 10 -8.28 2.99 1.86
N ASN A 11 -8.93 4.15 1.96
CA ASN A 11 -9.28 4.98 0.81
C ASN A 11 -8.10 5.70 0.15
N ILE A 12 -6.95 5.83 0.84
CA ILE A 12 -5.77 6.51 0.29
C ILE A 12 -4.67 5.48 0.02
N PHE A 13 -4.27 5.37 -1.25
CA PHE A 13 -3.13 4.58 -1.69
C PHE A 13 -1.99 5.51 -2.11
N CYS A 14 -0.82 5.36 -1.51
CA CYS A 14 0.35 6.17 -1.81
C CYS A 14 1.50 5.31 -2.34
N HIS A 15 2.13 5.76 -3.41
CA HIS A 15 3.45 5.29 -3.81
C HIS A 15 4.50 6.27 -3.28
N ILE A 16 5.51 5.76 -2.60
CA ILE A 16 6.56 6.53 -1.92
C ILE A 16 7.87 6.23 -2.64
N ASP A 17 8.64 7.27 -2.97
CA ASP A 17 9.92 7.13 -3.66
C ASP A 17 10.96 6.35 -2.84
N ARG A 18 10.86 6.45 -1.50
CA ARG A 18 11.70 5.72 -0.54
C ARG A 18 11.00 4.50 0.06
N PRO A 19 11.69 3.35 0.16
CA PRO A 19 11.15 2.18 0.82
C PRO A 19 10.95 2.42 2.31
N TYR A 20 9.85 1.92 2.83
CA TYR A 20 9.67 1.84 4.27
C TYR A 20 10.69 0.85 4.87
N ALA A 21 11.44 1.32 5.85
CA ALA A 21 12.29 0.51 6.71
C ALA A 21 12.05 0.88 8.18
N LYS A 22 11.97 -0.13 9.05
CA LYS A 22 11.78 0.07 10.50
C LYS A 22 12.89 0.91 11.11
N ASN A 23 14.13 0.70 10.65
CA ASN A 23 15.30 1.48 11.01
C ASN A 23 15.73 2.28 9.78
N GLN A 24 15.23 3.51 9.65
CA GLN A 24 15.56 4.43 8.56
C GLN A 24 16.21 5.71 9.10
N THR A 25 17.09 6.32 8.31
CA THR A 25 17.61 7.66 8.57
C THR A 25 16.54 8.69 8.24
N PHE A 26 16.46 9.78 9.02
CA PHE A 26 15.54 10.87 8.73
C PHE A 26 16.00 11.62 7.48
N GLU A 27 15.26 11.47 6.39
CA GLU A 27 15.53 12.09 5.09
C GLU A 27 14.22 12.54 4.44
N SER A 28 14.31 13.47 3.46
CA SER A 28 13.15 13.89 2.69
C SER A 28 12.69 12.76 1.76
N ALA A 29 11.38 12.53 1.71
CA ALA A 29 10.74 11.63 0.77
C ALA A 29 9.56 12.32 0.10
N MET A 30 9.13 11.78 -1.04
CA MET A 30 7.95 12.23 -1.77
C MET A 30 6.99 11.06 -1.96
N ALA A 31 5.70 11.35 -1.85
CA ALA A 31 4.64 10.39 -2.09
C ALA A 31 3.64 10.94 -3.10
N VAL A 32 3.19 10.08 -4.01
CA VAL A 32 2.04 10.34 -4.87
C VAL A 32 0.89 9.49 -4.35
N CYS A 33 -0.21 10.15 -3.97
CA CYS A 33 -1.35 9.50 -3.35
C CYS A 33 -2.63 9.65 -4.20
N ILE A 34 -3.43 8.59 -4.20
CA ILE A 34 -4.75 8.55 -4.83
C ILE A 34 -5.77 8.32 -3.72
N ASP A 35 -6.80 9.17 -3.65
CA ASP A 35 -7.95 9.00 -2.76
C ASP A 35 -9.12 8.43 -3.56
N GLN A 36 -9.38 7.14 -3.38
CA GLN A 36 -10.46 6.43 -4.03
C GLN A 36 -10.83 5.18 -3.20
N ALA A 37 -12.00 5.21 -2.58
CA ALA A 37 -12.49 4.13 -1.72
C ALA A 37 -12.59 2.77 -2.43
N ASP A 38 -12.90 2.78 -3.73
CA ASP A 38 -13.11 1.56 -4.52
C ASP A 38 -11.81 0.78 -4.80
N ILE A 39 -10.64 1.45 -4.76
CA ILE A 39 -9.34 0.79 -5.02
C ILE A 39 -9.05 -0.25 -3.94
N PHE A 40 -9.32 0.06 -2.68
CA PHE A 40 -9.09 -0.86 -1.57
C PHE A 40 -10.00 -2.08 -1.64
N ALA A 41 -11.29 -1.87 -1.93
CA ALA A 41 -12.23 -2.97 -2.15
C ALA A 41 -11.74 -3.91 -3.26
N ARG A 42 -11.28 -3.35 -4.38
CA ARG A 42 -10.73 -4.13 -5.50
C ARG A 42 -9.51 -4.96 -5.10
N PHE A 43 -8.59 -4.42 -4.31
CA PHE A 43 -7.43 -5.17 -3.84
C PHE A 43 -7.81 -6.29 -2.87
N ASN A 44 -8.77 -6.06 -1.97
CA ASN A 44 -9.28 -7.10 -1.07
C ASN A 44 -9.94 -8.25 -1.84
N ASP A 45 -10.72 -7.96 -2.88
CA ASP A 45 -11.34 -8.98 -3.74
C ASP A 45 -10.30 -9.84 -4.48
N ILE A 46 -9.17 -9.24 -4.88
CA ILE A 46 -8.06 -9.97 -5.51
C ILE A 46 -7.35 -10.83 -4.47
N ALA A 47 -7.06 -10.29 -3.28
CA ALA A 47 -6.37 -11.02 -2.21
C ALA A 47 -7.10 -12.30 -1.80
N ALA A 48 -8.43 -12.24 -1.67
CA ALA A 48 -9.28 -13.40 -1.35
C ALA A 48 -9.20 -14.54 -2.38
N GLN A 49 -8.86 -14.24 -3.65
CA GLN A 49 -8.65 -15.27 -4.67
C GLN A 49 -7.30 -15.98 -4.51
N VAL A 50 -6.29 -15.28 -4.00
CA VAL A 50 -4.93 -15.84 -3.80
C VAL A 50 -4.87 -16.71 -2.54
N GLU A 51 -5.67 -16.40 -1.52
CA GLU A 51 -5.76 -17.20 -0.29
C GLU A 51 -6.18 -18.66 -0.54
N ASN A 52 -6.91 -18.92 -1.62
CA ASN A 52 -7.40 -20.26 -1.99
C ASN A 52 -6.46 -21.02 -2.94
N CYS A 53 -5.25 -20.52 -3.20
CA CYS A 53 -4.28 -21.23 -4.02
C CYS A 53 -3.66 -22.40 -3.21
N PRO A 54 -3.81 -23.67 -3.64
CA PRO A 54 -3.14 -24.79 -2.98
C PRO A 54 -1.63 -24.59 -3.04
N GLN A 55 -0.95 -24.80 -1.91
CA GLN A 55 0.50 -24.62 -1.78
C GLN A 55 1.31 -25.63 -2.61
#